data_AF-A0A3C1Q6B0-F1
#
_entry.id   AF-A0A3C1Q6B0-F1
#
_cell.length_a   1.000
_cell.length_b   1.000
_cell.length_c   1.000
_cell.angle_alpha   90.00
_cell.angle_beta   90.00
_cell.angle_gamma   90.00
#
_symmetry.space_group_name_H-M   'P 1'
#
loop_
_entity.id
_entity.type
_entity.pdbx_description
1 polymer ?
#
loop_
_entity_poly.entity_id
_entity_poly.type
_entity_poly.pdbx_seq_one_letter_code
_entity_poly.pdbx_strand_id
1 'polypeptide(L)'
;IYLDDGLPPLPGWVLKNPGLAETMRIIAKEGADAFYKGSIADAIDAASRESGGYITKEDLASYEVLVSTPVTGSYRGYDVFAAPPPSGGYMLVNALHILESFDLGKKPYPNADSIHLICEAHKRAYMDHRSYNGDPRFINVPVKDLTSKFNALQRAWEINVGAMTPYEDIKKSEFGKKLGMEPAGVEYSSPSTTQISLIDKDGNMVSLTQTIAAFWGSGMVIPGTGILMNDSMINYGTASRSKPEPGKRCRLPISPAIVLKKGKPFLAFGGPGSDRIVCTNLIVFSNLVDHGMGLQDAIEAPRFFARDMSDRFQYEANMPEEVIDGLRKLGYPIEDKDIRDELDMFFGGVQAVMMNPATGELVGGADPRRDGAAVGY
;
A
#
# COMPACT_ATOMS: atom_id res chain seq x y z
N ILE A 1 12.28 -25.43 -9.61
CA ILE A 1 12.42 -24.13 -10.31
C ILE A 1 13.25 -23.17 -9.46
N TYR A 2 12.84 -22.91 -8.23
CA TYR A 2 13.46 -21.87 -7.38
C TYR A 2 14.51 -22.39 -6.37
N LEU A 3 14.87 -23.67 -6.46
CA LEU A 3 15.86 -24.31 -5.59
C LEU A 3 16.98 -24.88 -6.46
N ASP A 4 18.21 -24.72 -5.98
CA ASP A 4 19.44 -25.29 -6.53
C ASP A 4 19.72 -26.59 -5.75
N ASP A 5 19.48 -27.74 -6.38
CA ASP A 5 19.56 -29.06 -5.75
C ASP A 5 18.80 -29.18 -4.40
N GLY A 6 17.63 -28.56 -4.33
CA GLY A 6 16.76 -28.57 -3.14
C GLY A 6 17.12 -27.52 -2.09
N LEU A 7 18.15 -26.72 -2.32
CA LEU A 7 18.58 -25.64 -1.43
C LEU A 7 18.22 -24.26 -2.01
N PRO A 8 18.05 -23.23 -1.16
CA PRO A 8 17.93 -21.85 -1.62
C PRO A 8 19.18 -21.43 -2.42
N PRO A 9 19.02 -20.76 -3.58
CA PRO A 9 20.15 -20.34 -4.39
C PRO A 9 20.98 -19.24 -3.71
N LEU A 10 22.28 -19.21 -3.99
CA LEU A 10 23.19 -18.15 -3.55
C LEU A 10 23.15 -16.94 -4.50
N PRO A 11 23.54 -15.72 -4.04
CA PRO A 11 23.71 -14.56 -4.91
C PRO A 11 24.57 -14.87 -6.13
N GLY A 12 24.14 -14.41 -7.30
CA GLY A 12 24.79 -14.69 -8.59
C GLY A 12 24.30 -15.95 -9.30
N TRP A 13 23.46 -16.78 -8.67
CA TRP A 13 22.84 -17.93 -9.34
C TRP A 13 21.84 -17.47 -10.41
N VAL A 14 21.90 -18.10 -11.59
CA VAL A 14 21.04 -17.75 -12.72
C VAL A 14 19.74 -18.53 -12.66
N LEU A 15 18.68 -17.89 -12.15
CA LEU A 15 17.33 -18.45 -12.20
C LEU A 15 16.82 -18.53 -13.63
N LYS A 16 16.52 -19.74 -14.10
CA LYS A 16 15.84 -20.00 -15.37
C LYS A 16 14.45 -20.57 -15.11
N ASN A 17 13.41 -19.95 -15.66
CA ASN A 17 12.04 -20.45 -15.62
C ASN A 17 11.50 -20.64 -17.05
N PRO A 18 11.87 -21.74 -17.74
CA PRO A 18 11.44 -21.98 -19.12
C PRO A 18 9.93 -22.16 -19.26
N GLY A 19 9.25 -22.68 -18.23
CA GLY A 19 7.79 -22.76 -18.19
C GLY A 19 7.16 -21.37 -18.24
N LEU A 20 7.64 -20.44 -17.40
CA LEU A 20 7.15 -19.06 -17.42
C LEU A 20 7.47 -18.36 -18.74
N ALA A 21 8.66 -18.61 -19.31
CA ALA A 21 9.00 -18.06 -20.62
C ALA A 21 8.01 -18.51 -21.70
N GLU A 22 7.60 -19.77 -21.70
CA GLU A 22 6.61 -20.29 -22.65
C GLU A 22 5.21 -19.71 -22.40
N THR A 23 4.78 -19.65 -21.14
CA THR A 23 3.54 -18.98 -20.73
C THR A 23 3.48 -17.54 -21.26
N MET A 24 4.57 -16.78 -21.11
CA MET A 24 4.64 -15.40 -21.61
C MET A 24 4.61 -15.33 -23.14
N ARG A 25 5.18 -16.29 -23.87
CA ARG A 25 5.08 -16.36 -25.35
C ARG A 25 3.65 -16.64 -25.80
N ILE A 26 2.96 -17.55 -25.12
CA ILE A 26 1.56 -17.86 -25.39
C ILE A 26 0.71 -16.59 -25.20
N ILE A 27 0.84 -15.90 -24.05
CA ILE A 27 0.11 -14.66 -23.77
C ILE A 27 0.45 -13.56 -24.80
N ALA A 28 1.72 -13.42 -25.19
CA ALA A 28 2.12 -12.42 -26.19
C ALA A 28 1.51 -12.69 -27.58
N LYS A 29 1.34 -13.96 -27.95
CA LYS A 29 0.81 -14.38 -29.25
C LYS A 29 -0.73 -14.36 -29.29
N GLU A 30 -1.36 -14.82 -28.23
CA GLU A 30 -2.80 -15.13 -28.18
C GLU A 30 -3.60 -14.15 -27.32
N GLY A 31 -2.91 -13.24 -26.62
CA GLY A 31 -3.51 -12.24 -25.75
C GLY A 31 -3.94 -12.80 -24.38
N ALA A 32 -4.70 -11.98 -23.65
CA ALA A 32 -5.14 -12.31 -22.28
C ALA A 32 -6.06 -13.54 -22.23
N ASP A 33 -6.84 -13.80 -23.29
CA ASP A 33 -7.74 -14.96 -23.34
C ASP A 33 -7.01 -16.30 -23.24
N ALA A 34 -5.73 -16.38 -23.63
CA ALA A 34 -4.95 -17.58 -23.41
C ALA A 34 -4.74 -17.91 -21.93
N PHE A 35 -4.64 -16.88 -21.08
CA PHE A 35 -4.56 -17.02 -19.62
C PHE A 35 -5.90 -17.37 -18.99
N TYR A 36 -6.98 -16.69 -19.39
CA TYR A 36 -8.28 -16.78 -18.72
C TYR A 36 -9.21 -17.87 -19.28
N LYS A 37 -9.03 -18.27 -20.54
CA LYS A 37 -9.92 -19.19 -21.26
C LYS A 37 -9.17 -20.29 -22.02
N GLY A 38 -7.88 -20.11 -22.27
CA GLY A 38 -7.04 -21.02 -23.03
C GLY A 38 -6.37 -22.12 -22.20
N SER A 39 -5.26 -22.64 -22.73
CA SER A 39 -4.51 -23.77 -22.16
C SER A 39 -3.89 -23.48 -20.80
N ILE A 40 -3.60 -22.22 -20.49
CA ILE A 40 -3.10 -21.82 -19.17
C ILE A 40 -4.23 -21.93 -18.14
N ALA A 41 -5.46 -21.56 -18.50
CA ALA A 41 -6.63 -21.71 -17.63
C ALA A 41 -6.91 -23.19 -17.34
N ASP A 42 -6.78 -24.06 -18.35
CA ASP A 42 -6.89 -25.51 -18.18
C ASP A 42 -5.85 -26.06 -17.19
N ALA A 43 -4.60 -25.59 -17.27
CA ALA A 43 -3.54 -26.00 -16.36
C ALA A 43 -3.79 -25.54 -14.91
N ILE A 44 -4.31 -24.32 -14.73
CA ILE A 44 -4.67 -23.80 -13.40
C ILE A 44 -5.83 -24.60 -12.79
N ASP A 45 -6.89 -24.85 -13.56
CA ASP A 45 -8.03 -25.67 -13.12
C ASP A 45 -7.60 -27.09 -12.72
N ALA A 46 -6.81 -27.75 -13.57
CA ALA A 46 -6.32 -29.09 -13.30
C ALA A 46 -5.49 -29.14 -12.00
N ALA A 47 -4.55 -28.20 -11.82
CA ALA A 47 -3.73 -28.10 -10.61
C ALA A 47 -4.58 -27.82 -9.36
N SER A 48 -5.56 -26.93 -9.48
CA SER A 48 -6.52 -26.60 -8.42
C SER A 48 -7.30 -27.85 -8.00
N ARG A 49 -7.87 -28.60 -8.94
CA ARG A 49 -8.61 -29.84 -8.65
C ARG A 49 -7.73 -30.91 -8.01
N GLU A 50 -6.50 -31.10 -8.49
CA GLU A 50 -5.56 -32.07 -7.94
C GLU A 50 -5.17 -31.76 -6.49
N SER A 51 -5.04 -30.47 -6.15
CA SER A 51 -4.70 -30.02 -4.80
C SER A 51 -5.91 -29.83 -3.86
N GLY A 52 -7.14 -30.13 -4.30
CA GLY A 52 -8.35 -29.86 -3.53
C GLY A 52 -8.71 -28.37 -3.38
N GLY A 53 -8.22 -27.54 -4.31
CA GLY A 53 -8.56 -26.12 -4.44
C GLY A 53 -9.94 -25.88 -5.06
N TYR A 54 -10.32 -24.60 -5.14
CA TYR A 54 -11.65 -24.17 -5.57
C TYR A 54 -11.66 -23.38 -6.88
N ILE A 55 -10.48 -23.05 -7.44
CA ILE A 55 -10.39 -22.29 -8.69
C ILE A 55 -10.76 -23.22 -9.85
N THR A 56 -11.76 -22.82 -10.63
CA THR A 56 -12.17 -23.52 -11.86
C THR A 56 -11.79 -22.71 -13.09
N LYS A 57 -11.84 -23.35 -14.27
CA LYS A 57 -11.68 -22.64 -15.55
C LYS A 57 -12.79 -21.61 -15.75
N GLU A 58 -14.01 -21.91 -15.29
CA GLU A 58 -15.16 -21.01 -15.35
C GLU A 58 -14.95 -19.77 -14.47
N ASP A 59 -14.31 -19.91 -13.30
CA ASP A 59 -13.93 -18.75 -12.46
C ASP A 59 -12.93 -17.84 -13.18
N LEU A 60 -11.95 -18.42 -13.89
CA LEU A 60 -10.98 -17.66 -14.68
C LEU A 60 -11.65 -16.98 -15.88
N ALA A 61 -12.51 -17.71 -16.60
CA ALA A 61 -13.18 -17.20 -17.80
C ALA A 61 -14.20 -16.09 -17.50
N SER A 62 -14.78 -16.10 -16.29
CA SER A 62 -15.73 -15.07 -15.83
C SER A 62 -15.07 -13.87 -15.16
N TYR A 63 -13.73 -13.86 -15.03
CA TYR A 63 -13.01 -12.73 -14.47
C TYR A 63 -13.05 -11.51 -15.40
N GLU A 64 -13.39 -10.36 -14.83
CA GLU A 64 -13.30 -9.06 -15.50
C GLU A 64 -12.47 -8.07 -14.67
N VAL A 65 -11.65 -7.28 -15.38
CA VAL A 65 -10.94 -6.13 -14.78
C VAL A 65 -11.97 -5.07 -14.42
N LEU A 66 -11.91 -4.57 -13.19
CA LEU A 66 -12.76 -3.44 -12.80
C LEU A 66 -12.05 -2.13 -13.13
N VAL A 67 -12.60 -1.39 -14.08
CA VAL A 67 -12.24 0.00 -14.33
C VAL A 67 -13.11 0.88 -13.44
N SER A 68 -12.48 1.64 -12.55
CA SER A 68 -13.17 2.42 -11.54
C SER A 68 -12.63 3.84 -11.45
N THR A 69 -13.49 4.78 -11.08
CA THR A 69 -13.10 6.16 -10.81
C THR A 69 -12.20 6.18 -9.57
N PRO A 70 -11.04 6.86 -9.61
CA PRO A 70 -10.16 6.96 -8.46
C PRO A 70 -10.83 7.72 -7.31
N VAL A 71 -10.31 7.50 -6.11
CA VAL A 71 -10.59 8.37 -4.97
C VAL A 71 -9.80 9.65 -5.17
N THR A 72 -10.49 10.78 -5.11
CA THR A 72 -9.88 12.11 -5.31
C THR A 72 -9.89 12.88 -4.01
N GLY A 73 -8.79 13.56 -3.72
CA GLY A 73 -8.71 14.56 -2.67
C GLY A 73 -7.68 15.64 -2.99
N SER A 74 -7.59 16.65 -2.14
CA SER A 74 -6.56 17.68 -2.21
C SER A 74 -5.71 17.71 -0.95
N TYR A 75 -4.44 18.09 -1.08
CA TYR A 75 -3.54 18.32 0.03
C TYR A 75 -2.64 19.51 -0.27
N ARG A 76 -2.82 20.63 0.43
CA ARG A 76 -1.97 21.84 0.31
C ARG A 76 -1.71 22.31 -1.13
N GLY A 77 -2.75 22.31 -1.96
CA GLY A 77 -2.69 22.74 -3.36
C GLY A 77 -2.25 21.68 -4.36
N TYR A 78 -2.09 20.43 -3.93
CA TYR A 78 -1.90 19.26 -4.79
C TYR A 78 -3.19 18.45 -4.87
N ASP A 79 -3.52 17.97 -6.07
CA ASP A 79 -4.66 17.06 -6.29
C ASP A 79 -4.14 15.62 -6.26
N VAL A 80 -4.71 14.78 -5.41
CA VAL A 80 -4.27 13.41 -5.17
C VAL A 80 -5.35 12.44 -5.66
N PHE A 81 -4.93 11.49 -6.48
CA PHE A 81 -5.76 10.42 -7.04
C PHE A 81 -5.21 9.08 -6.56
N ALA A 82 -6.04 8.28 -5.91
CA ALA A 82 -5.63 7.00 -5.34
C ALA A 82 -6.64 5.88 -5.63
N ALA A 83 -6.21 4.63 -5.52
CA ALA A 83 -7.07 3.46 -5.80
C ALA A 83 -8.33 3.42 -4.91
N PRO A 84 -9.52 3.14 -5.47
CA PRO A 84 -10.76 2.99 -4.70
C PRO A 84 -10.84 1.64 -3.98
N PRO A 85 -11.84 1.47 -3.07
CA PRO A 85 -12.14 0.17 -2.48
C PRO A 85 -12.26 -0.94 -3.53
N PRO A 86 -11.80 -2.17 -3.22
CA PRO A 86 -11.39 -2.63 -1.89
C PRO A 86 -9.92 -2.31 -1.51
N SER A 87 -9.24 -1.44 -2.27
CA SER A 87 -7.87 -1.00 -2.00
C SER A 87 -7.78 0.08 -0.91
N GLY A 88 -6.56 0.36 -0.45
CA GLY A 88 -6.27 1.31 0.63
C GLY A 88 -6.12 2.77 0.20
N GLY A 89 -6.33 3.13 -1.07
CA GLY A 89 -6.08 4.50 -1.56
C GLY A 89 -6.90 5.59 -0.87
N TYR A 90 -8.16 5.33 -0.50
CA TYR A 90 -8.96 6.31 0.26
C TYR A 90 -8.44 6.54 1.68
N MET A 91 -7.72 5.57 2.27
CA MET A 91 -7.09 5.73 3.58
C MET A 91 -5.96 6.75 3.51
N LEU A 92 -5.18 6.75 2.42
CA LEU A 92 -4.16 7.75 2.14
C LEU A 92 -4.79 9.15 2.04
N VAL A 93 -5.86 9.29 1.24
CA VAL A 93 -6.55 10.58 1.07
C VAL A 93 -7.14 11.10 2.39
N ASN A 94 -7.78 10.22 3.18
CA ASN A 94 -8.31 10.58 4.50
C ASN A 94 -7.18 11.06 5.43
N ALA A 95 -6.08 10.31 5.55
CA ALA A 95 -4.96 10.68 6.40
C ALA A 95 -4.33 12.03 5.98
N LEU A 96 -4.19 12.29 4.68
CA LEU A 96 -3.71 13.58 4.17
C LEU A 96 -4.64 14.73 4.55
N HIS A 97 -5.96 14.55 4.44
CA HIS A 97 -6.91 15.59 4.83
C HIS A 97 -6.87 15.87 6.34
N ILE A 98 -6.64 14.84 7.17
CA ILE A 98 -6.47 15.03 8.62
C ILE A 98 -5.23 15.89 8.88
N LEU A 99 -4.09 15.56 8.25
CA LEU A 99 -2.83 16.30 8.41
C LEU A 99 -2.89 17.75 7.93
N GLU A 100 -3.81 18.08 7.02
CA GLU A 100 -3.96 19.45 6.52
C GLU A 100 -4.37 20.44 7.62
N SER A 101 -4.92 19.96 8.74
CA SER A 101 -5.27 20.76 9.92
C SER A 101 -4.05 21.19 10.76
N PHE A 102 -2.85 20.71 10.44
CA PHE A 102 -1.63 20.94 11.19
C PHE A 102 -0.51 21.50 10.31
N ASP A 103 0.48 22.13 10.92
CA ASP A 103 1.68 22.65 10.25
C ASP A 103 2.88 21.73 10.53
N LEU A 104 3.07 20.74 9.66
CA LEU A 104 4.18 19.77 9.77
C LEU A 104 5.52 20.43 9.40
N GLY A 105 5.51 21.41 8.49
CA GLY A 105 6.71 22.11 8.01
C GLY A 105 7.35 23.05 9.03
N LYS A 106 6.75 23.23 10.21
CA LYS A 106 7.26 24.10 11.28
C LYS A 106 8.67 23.73 11.75
N LYS A 107 9.04 22.45 11.67
CA LYS A 107 10.38 21.93 12.00
C LYS A 107 10.88 21.05 10.85
N PRO A 108 12.20 20.97 10.59
CA PRO A 108 12.76 20.03 9.64
C PRO A 108 12.41 18.57 10.01
N TYR A 109 12.23 17.72 9.01
CA TYR A 109 12.10 16.27 9.22
C TYR A 109 13.50 15.63 9.37
N PRO A 110 13.67 14.59 10.22
CA PRO A 110 12.68 14.03 11.16
C PRO A 110 12.53 14.88 12.42
N ASN A 111 11.30 14.99 12.94
CA ASN A 111 11.02 15.59 14.23
C ASN A 111 9.82 14.92 14.92
N ALA A 112 9.83 14.89 16.25
CA ALA A 112 8.83 14.17 17.04
C ALA A 112 7.39 14.68 16.81
N ASP A 113 7.19 15.99 16.66
CA ASP A 113 5.86 16.58 16.47
C ASP A 113 5.23 16.11 15.15
N SER A 114 5.98 16.16 14.04
CA SER A 114 5.50 15.74 12.72
C SER A 114 5.24 14.23 12.68
N ILE A 115 6.14 13.43 13.26
CA ILE A 115 5.98 11.98 13.37
C ILE A 115 4.72 11.64 14.18
N HIS A 116 4.51 12.29 15.32
CA HIS A 116 3.32 12.10 16.15
C HIS A 116 2.04 12.41 15.38
N LEU A 117 1.97 13.54 14.68
CA LEU A 117 0.81 13.90 13.87
C LEU A 117 0.54 12.89 12.75
N ILE A 118 1.59 12.43 12.05
CA ILE A 118 1.47 11.38 11.02
C ILE A 118 0.95 10.08 11.64
N CYS A 119 1.46 9.66 12.80
CA CYS A 119 0.95 8.50 13.52
C CYS A 119 -0.54 8.65 13.89
N GLU A 120 -0.92 9.77 14.49
CA GLU A 120 -2.28 10.01 14.95
C GLU A 120 -3.29 10.10 13.80
N ALA A 121 -2.90 10.70 12.67
CA ALA A 121 -3.70 10.73 11.44
C ALA A 121 -3.81 9.34 10.82
N HIS A 122 -2.70 8.60 10.73
CA HIS A 122 -2.68 7.24 10.19
C HIS A 122 -3.58 6.30 10.99
N LYS A 123 -3.46 6.28 12.34
CA LYS A 123 -4.29 5.42 13.19
C LYS A 123 -5.79 5.68 13.01
N ARG A 124 -6.19 6.95 12.89
CA ARG A 124 -7.60 7.34 12.68
C ARG A 124 -8.13 6.93 11.32
N ALA A 125 -7.36 7.19 10.26
CA ALA A 125 -7.71 6.77 8.90
C ALA A 125 -7.75 5.24 8.77
N TYR A 126 -6.85 4.54 9.47
CA TYR A 126 -6.81 3.09 9.50
C TYR A 126 -8.01 2.49 10.25
N MET A 127 -8.37 3.04 11.41
CA MET A 127 -9.56 2.60 12.15
C MET A 127 -10.84 2.70 11.29
N ASP A 128 -10.97 3.79 10.53
CA ASP A 128 -12.02 3.94 9.53
C ASP A 128 -11.91 2.89 8.41
N HIS A 129 -10.70 2.68 7.87
CA HIS A 129 -10.49 1.69 6.81
C HIS A 129 -10.91 0.29 7.27
N ARG A 130 -10.51 -0.16 8.46
CA ARG A 130 -10.94 -1.45 9.00
C ARG A 130 -12.44 -1.54 9.17
N SER A 131 -13.08 -0.44 9.56
CA SER A 131 -14.50 -0.40 9.88
C SER A 131 -15.39 -0.44 8.64
N TYR A 132 -14.93 0.15 7.53
CA TYR A 132 -15.80 0.38 6.36
C TYR A 132 -15.33 -0.26 5.07
N ASN A 133 -14.05 -0.66 4.93
CA ASN A 133 -13.57 -1.21 3.67
C ASN A 133 -14.22 -2.55 3.30
N GLY A 134 -14.34 -2.78 2.00
CA GLY A 134 -14.73 -4.05 1.39
C GLY A 134 -15.00 -3.90 -0.10
N ASP A 135 -15.46 -4.99 -0.73
CA ASP A 135 -15.79 -4.99 -2.16
C ASP A 135 -17.04 -4.14 -2.43
N PRO A 136 -16.94 -3.05 -3.22
CA PRO A 136 -18.08 -2.17 -3.50
C PRO A 136 -19.21 -2.84 -4.30
N ARG A 137 -18.99 -4.04 -4.85
CA ARG A 137 -20.04 -4.84 -5.48
C ARG A 137 -20.94 -5.57 -4.48
N PHE A 138 -20.47 -5.73 -3.24
CA PHE A 138 -21.15 -6.48 -2.17
C PHE A 138 -21.61 -5.57 -1.03
N ILE A 139 -20.91 -4.47 -0.79
CA ILE A 139 -21.23 -3.53 0.29
C ILE A 139 -21.12 -2.09 -0.17
N ASN A 140 -21.88 -1.20 0.48
CA ASN A 140 -21.72 0.24 0.29
C ASN A 140 -20.58 0.77 1.17
N VAL A 141 -19.48 1.22 0.56
CA VAL A 141 -18.38 1.90 1.25
C VAL A 141 -18.60 3.41 1.15
N PRO A 142 -18.75 4.16 2.26
CA PRO A 142 -19.04 5.59 2.26
C PRO A 142 -17.79 6.44 1.94
N VAL A 143 -17.13 6.16 0.81
CA VAL A 143 -15.85 6.78 0.43
C VAL A 143 -15.90 8.30 0.47
N LYS A 144 -16.96 8.90 -0.08
CA LYS A 144 -17.12 10.37 -0.12
C LYS A 144 -17.16 10.99 1.27
N ASP A 145 -17.81 10.33 2.22
CA ASP A 145 -17.91 10.81 3.60
C ASP A 145 -16.57 10.62 4.33
N LEU A 146 -15.95 9.44 4.17
CA LEU A 146 -14.66 9.09 4.78
C LEU A 146 -13.53 10.03 4.33
N THR A 147 -13.53 10.45 3.06
CA THR A 147 -12.52 11.36 2.51
C THR A 147 -13.01 12.81 2.44
N SER A 148 -14.06 13.17 3.17
CA SER A 148 -14.54 14.55 3.22
C SER A 148 -13.65 15.40 4.15
N LYS A 149 -13.47 16.68 3.80
CA LYS A 149 -12.79 17.65 4.68
C LYS A 149 -13.48 17.80 6.03
N PHE A 150 -14.80 17.65 6.06
CA PHE A 150 -15.57 17.69 7.31
C PHE A 150 -15.22 16.51 8.22
N ASN A 151 -15.22 15.27 7.71
CA ASN A 151 -14.75 14.11 8.48
C ASN A 151 -13.33 14.33 8.98
N ALA A 152 -12.42 14.69 8.07
CA ALA A 152 -11.02 14.90 8.41
C ALA A 152 -10.82 15.92 9.53
N LEU A 153 -11.59 17.01 9.54
CA LEU A 153 -11.56 17.99 10.63
C LEU A 153 -12.06 17.41 11.96
N GLN A 154 -13.12 16.60 11.95
CA GLN A 154 -13.59 15.89 13.15
C GLN A 154 -12.52 14.93 13.68
N ARG A 155 -11.90 14.14 12.79
CA ARG A 155 -10.80 13.24 13.15
C ARG A 155 -9.60 14.01 13.71
N ALA A 156 -9.25 15.16 13.11
CA ALA A 156 -8.17 16.02 13.58
C ALA A 156 -8.45 16.61 14.96
N TRP A 157 -9.70 16.97 15.27
CA TRP A 157 -10.10 17.48 16.60
C TRP A 157 -9.94 16.46 17.73
N GLU A 158 -9.94 15.17 17.40
CA GLU A 158 -9.69 14.11 18.38
C GLU A 158 -8.20 13.93 18.68
N ILE A 159 -7.29 14.56 17.92
CA ILE A 159 -5.84 14.42 18.10
C ILE A 159 -5.40 15.31 19.26
N ASN A 160 -4.85 14.69 20.30
CA ASN A 160 -4.12 15.41 21.34
C ASN A 160 -2.68 15.63 20.87
N VAL A 161 -2.31 16.85 20.51
CA VAL A 161 -0.96 17.19 20.02
C VAL A 161 0.16 16.98 21.06
N GLY A 162 -0.19 16.80 22.34
CA GLY A 162 0.75 16.63 23.45
C GLY A 162 0.84 15.20 23.98
N ALA A 163 0.06 14.25 23.46
CA ALA A 163 0.12 12.85 23.88
C ALA A 163 -0.47 11.91 22.82
N MET A 164 0.12 10.73 22.66
CA MET A 164 -0.43 9.69 21.80
C MET A 164 -1.82 9.26 22.29
N THR A 165 -2.71 8.92 21.35
CA THR A 165 -3.98 8.27 21.69
C THR A 165 -3.76 6.75 21.80
N PRO A 166 -4.01 6.11 22.96
CA PRO A 166 -3.98 4.65 23.06
C PRO A 166 -4.94 4.01 22.07
N TYR A 167 -4.57 2.87 21.49
CA TYR A 167 -5.34 2.18 20.45
C TYR A 167 -6.80 1.92 20.88
N GLU A 168 -7.01 1.51 22.13
CA GLU A 168 -8.34 1.23 22.68
C GLU A 168 -9.27 2.45 22.73
N ASP A 169 -8.70 3.66 22.75
CA ASP A 169 -9.44 4.92 22.77
C ASP A 169 -9.74 5.46 21.36
N ILE A 170 -9.13 4.87 20.32
CA ILE A 170 -9.33 5.30 18.93
C ILE A 170 -10.67 4.78 18.43
N LYS A 171 -11.63 5.69 18.29
CA LYS A 171 -12.97 5.37 17.80
C LYS A 171 -13.01 5.36 16.27
N LYS A 172 -13.90 4.53 15.72
CA LYS A 172 -14.34 4.64 14.32
C LYS A 172 -15.17 5.92 14.13
N SER A 173 -15.10 6.53 12.94
CA SER A 173 -15.94 7.68 12.59
C SER A 173 -17.44 7.36 12.72
N GLU A 174 -18.28 8.38 12.95
CA GLU A 174 -19.69 8.15 13.27
C GLU A 174 -20.57 7.76 12.06
N PHE A 175 -20.01 7.63 10.85
CA PHE A 175 -20.74 7.13 9.67
C PHE A 175 -21.31 5.72 9.91
N GLY A 176 -20.66 4.94 10.78
CA GLY A 176 -21.09 3.60 11.16
C GLY A 176 -22.43 3.53 11.90
N LYS A 177 -22.90 4.60 12.57
CA LYS A 177 -24.22 4.57 13.23
C LYS A 177 -25.37 4.42 12.21
N LYS A 178 -25.16 4.78 10.94
CA LYS A 178 -26.11 4.55 9.83
C LYS A 178 -25.96 3.19 9.15
N LEU A 179 -24.85 2.47 9.35
CA LEU A 179 -24.51 1.25 8.60
C LEU A 179 -24.34 -0.01 9.46
N GLY A 180 -24.22 0.10 10.80
CA GLY A 180 -24.13 -1.05 11.72
C GLY A 180 -22.87 -1.92 11.53
N MET A 181 -21.76 -1.34 11.06
CA MET A 181 -20.55 -2.08 10.67
C MET A 181 -19.49 -2.14 11.79
N GLU A 182 -18.97 -3.33 12.09
CA GLU A 182 -17.91 -3.56 13.09
C GLU A 182 -16.53 -3.85 12.46
N PRO A 183 -15.40 -3.39 13.02
CA PRO A 183 -14.06 -3.60 12.44
C PRO A 183 -13.77 -5.04 11.99
N ALA A 184 -13.17 -5.20 10.81
CA ALA A 184 -12.76 -6.52 10.33
C ALA A 184 -11.51 -6.99 11.08
N GLY A 185 -11.48 -8.25 11.55
CA GLY A 185 -10.48 -8.76 12.48
C GLY A 185 -9.42 -9.67 11.86
N VAL A 186 -8.54 -9.15 10.98
CA VAL A 186 -7.34 -9.91 10.57
C VAL A 186 -6.11 -9.04 10.62
N GLU A 187 -5.11 -9.54 11.34
CA GLU A 187 -3.73 -9.09 11.28
C GLU A 187 -2.97 -10.01 10.33
N TYR A 188 -2.49 -9.45 9.24
CA TYR A 188 -1.57 -10.13 8.34
C TYR A 188 -0.58 -9.12 7.80
N SER A 189 0.71 -9.44 7.88
CA SER A 189 1.80 -8.58 7.42
C SER A 189 2.79 -9.43 6.62
N SER A 190 3.10 -8.99 5.41
CA SER A 190 4.11 -9.58 4.53
C SER A 190 4.98 -8.46 3.93
N PRO A 191 6.30 -8.67 3.74
CA PRO A 191 7.16 -7.72 3.03
C PRO A 191 6.95 -7.78 1.49
N SER A 192 6.07 -8.63 0.97
CA SER A 192 5.82 -8.79 -0.46
C SER A 192 4.96 -7.66 -1.05
N THR A 193 4.82 -7.65 -2.38
CA THR A 193 4.29 -6.61 -3.30
C THR A 193 5.42 -5.94 -4.11
N THR A 194 5.08 -5.48 -5.31
CA THR A 194 5.96 -4.69 -6.20
C THR A 194 5.24 -3.41 -6.62
N GLN A 195 6.00 -2.31 -6.70
CA GLN A 195 5.56 -1.05 -7.26
C GLN A 195 6.32 -0.75 -8.55
N ILE A 196 5.63 -0.23 -9.56
CA ILE A 196 6.20 0.40 -10.74
C ILE A 196 5.56 1.78 -10.89
N SER A 197 6.38 2.82 -11.10
CA SER A 197 5.94 4.20 -11.29
C SER A 197 6.58 4.76 -12.55
N LEU A 198 5.80 5.42 -13.39
CA LEU A 198 6.23 5.93 -14.70
C LEU A 198 5.60 7.29 -14.95
N ILE A 199 6.38 8.21 -15.53
CA ILE A 199 5.88 9.41 -16.19
C ILE A 199 6.63 9.55 -17.52
N ASP A 200 5.91 9.77 -18.61
CA ASP A 200 6.53 10.01 -19.92
C ASP A 200 6.60 11.50 -20.28
N LYS A 201 7.26 11.80 -21.42
CA LYS A 201 7.45 13.16 -21.94
C LYS A 201 6.14 13.90 -22.26
N ASP A 202 5.05 13.16 -22.49
CA ASP A 202 3.74 13.72 -22.83
C ASP A 202 2.87 13.93 -21.58
N GLY A 203 3.39 13.56 -20.40
CA GLY A 203 2.72 13.71 -19.12
C GLY A 203 1.79 12.55 -18.78
N ASN A 204 1.84 11.44 -19.53
CA ASN A 204 1.13 10.22 -19.12
C ASN A 204 1.79 9.67 -17.86
N MET A 205 0.98 9.27 -16.88
CA MET A 205 1.45 8.77 -15.60
C MET A 205 0.87 7.38 -15.32
N VAL A 206 1.71 6.49 -14.79
CA VAL A 206 1.30 5.17 -14.30
C VAL A 206 1.83 4.97 -12.89
N SER A 207 0.96 4.59 -11.97
CA SER A 207 1.34 4.05 -10.67
C SER A 207 0.69 2.66 -10.54
N LEU A 208 1.53 1.62 -10.54
CA LEU A 208 1.11 0.22 -10.56
C LEU A 208 1.65 -0.49 -9.32
N THR A 209 0.73 -0.90 -8.44
CA THR A 209 1.04 -1.81 -7.35
C THR A 209 0.48 -3.19 -7.67
N GLN A 210 1.33 -4.21 -7.75
CA GLN A 210 0.92 -5.60 -7.98
C GLN A 210 1.42 -6.52 -6.87
N THR A 211 0.63 -7.54 -6.52
CA THR A 211 0.92 -8.41 -5.39
C THR A 211 0.40 -9.83 -5.59
N ILE A 212 1.11 -10.77 -4.97
CA ILE A 212 0.65 -12.14 -4.75
C ILE A 212 0.30 -12.39 -3.28
N ALA A 213 0.10 -11.31 -2.50
CA ALA A 213 -0.07 -11.27 -1.05
C ALA A 213 1.18 -11.67 -0.24
N ALA A 214 1.36 -12.93 0.13
CA ALA A 214 2.54 -13.38 0.86
C ALA A 214 3.82 -13.29 0.02
N PHE A 215 4.97 -13.34 0.69
CA PHE A 215 6.20 -13.70 -0.01
C PHE A 215 6.06 -15.16 -0.48
N TRP A 216 6.31 -15.41 -1.76
CA TRP A 216 5.97 -16.66 -2.46
C TRP A 216 4.48 -17.00 -2.64
N GLY A 217 3.56 -16.11 -2.25
CA GLY A 217 2.11 -16.36 -2.40
C GLY A 217 1.70 -17.65 -1.72
N SER A 218 1.01 -18.54 -2.44
CA SER A 218 0.62 -19.86 -1.90
C SER A 218 1.75 -20.89 -1.90
N GLY A 219 2.89 -20.57 -2.51
CA GLY A 219 3.98 -21.53 -2.78
C GLY A 219 3.68 -22.50 -3.94
N MET A 220 2.46 -22.47 -4.50
CA MET A 220 2.08 -23.37 -5.59
C MET A 220 2.50 -22.80 -6.94
N VAL A 221 3.38 -23.54 -7.62
CA VAL A 221 3.66 -23.31 -9.04
C VAL A 221 2.79 -24.23 -9.87
N ILE A 222 2.02 -23.66 -10.78
CA ILE A 222 1.18 -24.44 -11.68
C ILE A 222 2.08 -25.31 -12.59
N PRO A 223 1.91 -26.65 -12.58
CA PRO A 223 2.74 -27.56 -13.34
C PRO A 223 2.79 -27.18 -14.83
N GLY A 224 4.00 -27.18 -15.40
CA GLY A 224 4.23 -26.89 -16.82
C GLY A 224 4.17 -25.41 -17.23
N THR A 225 3.64 -24.51 -16.40
CA THR A 225 3.47 -23.08 -16.78
C THR A 225 4.48 -22.15 -16.10
N GLY A 226 5.08 -22.57 -14.98
CA GLY A 226 5.98 -21.72 -14.19
C GLY A 226 5.28 -20.56 -13.46
N ILE A 227 3.94 -20.51 -13.47
CA ILE A 227 3.13 -19.49 -12.78
C ILE A 227 3.06 -19.80 -11.30
N LEU A 228 3.55 -18.89 -10.46
CA LEU A 228 3.39 -18.93 -9.01
C LEU A 228 2.05 -18.31 -8.61
N MET A 229 1.21 -19.05 -7.89
CA MET A 229 -0.11 -18.61 -7.46
C MET A 229 -0.04 -17.73 -6.21
N ASN A 230 -0.95 -16.76 -6.13
CA ASN A 230 -1.12 -15.90 -4.96
C ASN A 230 -1.88 -16.62 -3.84
N ASP A 231 -1.80 -16.09 -2.62
CA ASP A 231 -2.59 -16.52 -1.45
C ASP A 231 -3.54 -15.41 -0.96
N SER A 232 -3.99 -14.52 -1.85
CA SER A 232 -4.72 -13.29 -1.49
C SER A 232 -6.02 -13.52 -0.70
N MET A 233 -6.56 -14.75 -0.71
CA MET A 233 -7.69 -15.15 0.13
C MET A 233 -7.41 -14.92 1.63
N ILE A 234 -6.14 -14.87 2.05
CA ILE A 234 -5.72 -14.54 3.43
C ILE A 234 -6.18 -13.15 3.89
N ASN A 235 -6.49 -12.25 2.95
CA ASN A 235 -6.94 -10.91 3.27
C ASN A 235 -8.45 -10.82 3.58
N TYR A 236 -9.20 -11.92 3.46
CA TYR A 236 -10.54 -12.00 4.01
C TYR A 236 -10.50 -12.12 5.52
N GLY A 237 -11.48 -11.50 6.18
CA GLY A 237 -11.66 -11.59 7.62
C GLY A 237 -12.88 -12.38 8.06
N THR A 238 -13.01 -12.50 9.37
CA THR A 238 -14.09 -13.27 10.02
C THR A 238 -15.37 -12.45 10.23
N ALA A 239 -15.29 -11.11 10.13
CA ALA A 239 -16.45 -10.21 10.19
C ALA A 239 -17.29 -10.33 8.91
N SER A 240 -18.63 -10.28 9.02
CA SER A 240 -19.57 -10.61 7.93
C SER A 240 -19.22 -9.99 6.57
N ARG A 241 -18.93 -8.69 6.51
CA ARG A 241 -18.59 -8.00 5.24
C ARG A 241 -17.24 -8.38 4.66
N SER A 242 -16.32 -8.87 5.48
CA SER A 242 -14.97 -9.26 5.07
C SER A 242 -14.86 -10.78 4.95
N LYS A 243 -15.94 -11.53 5.09
CA LYS A 243 -15.97 -12.97 4.78
C LYS A 243 -15.85 -13.19 3.27
N PRO A 244 -15.24 -14.31 2.86
CA PRO A 244 -15.25 -14.73 1.47
C PRO A 244 -16.68 -15.04 1.01
N GLU A 245 -17.02 -14.59 -0.18
CA GLU A 245 -18.26 -14.93 -0.89
C GLU A 245 -17.90 -15.16 -2.37
N PRO A 246 -18.65 -16.02 -3.11
CA PRO A 246 -18.39 -16.27 -4.52
C PRO A 246 -18.33 -14.97 -5.33
N GLY A 247 -17.27 -14.80 -6.13
CA GLY A 247 -17.08 -13.61 -6.97
C GLY A 247 -16.67 -12.34 -6.23
N LYS A 248 -16.62 -12.33 -4.89
CA LYS A 248 -16.17 -11.19 -4.07
C LYS A 248 -14.66 -11.01 -4.14
N ARG A 249 -14.19 -9.78 -3.91
CA ARG A 249 -12.77 -9.43 -3.77
C ARG A 249 -12.44 -9.17 -2.30
N CYS A 250 -11.24 -9.58 -1.88
CA CYS A 250 -10.72 -9.29 -0.56
C CYS A 250 -10.29 -7.81 -0.45
N ARG A 251 -10.11 -7.32 0.79
CA ARG A 251 -9.49 -6.01 1.02
C ARG A 251 -8.01 -6.07 0.68
N LEU A 252 -7.45 -4.96 0.19
CA LEU A 252 -6.01 -4.83 0.01
C LEU A 252 -5.51 -3.50 0.59
N PRO A 253 -4.37 -3.47 1.30
CA PRO A 253 -3.81 -2.23 1.83
C PRO A 253 -3.03 -1.42 0.78
N ILE A 254 -2.95 -1.91 -0.47
CA ILE A 254 -2.25 -1.23 -1.56
C ILE A 254 -2.85 0.15 -1.85
N SER A 255 -2.01 1.13 -2.14
CA SER A 255 -2.42 2.51 -2.42
C SER A 255 -1.53 3.17 -3.48
N PRO A 256 -1.51 2.66 -4.72
CA PRO A 256 -0.88 3.40 -5.82
C PRO A 256 -1.57 4.76 -5.95
N ALA A 257 -0.78 5.80 -6.13
CA ALA A 257 -1.26 7.17 -6.19
C ALA A 257 -0.59 7.98 -7.31
N ILE A 258 -1.36 8.92 -7.84
CA ILE A 258 -0.93 9.92 -8.81
C ILE A 258 -1.30 11.29 -8.25
N VAL A 259 -0.44 12.28 -8.45
CA VAL A 259 -0.61 13.63 -7.93
C VAL A 259 -0.44 14.64 -9.06
N LEU A 260 -1.32 15.63 -9.08
CA LEU A 260 -1.23 16.81 -9.91
C LEU A 260 -0.93 18.05 -9.07
N LYS A 261 -0.24 19.02 -9.66
CA LYS A 261 -0.06 20.37 -9.09
C LYS A 261 -0.66 21.39 -10.04
N LYS A 262 -1.74 22.05 -9.62
CA LYS A 262 -2.50 23.00 -10.46
C LYS A 262 -2.92 22.38 -11.81
N GLY A 263 -3.42 21.14 -11.76
CA GLY A 263 -3.85 20.38 -12.94
C GLY A 263 -2.74 19.83 -13.84
N LYS A 264 -1.45 20.03 -13.50
CA LYS A 264 -0.33 19.47 -14.26
C LYS A 264 0.24 18.21 -13.57
N PRO A 265 0.74 17.21 -14.33
CA PRO A 265 1.47 16.07 -13.78
C PRO A 265 2.54 16.49 -12.77
N PHE A 266 2.60 15.80 -11.64
CA PHE A 266 3.59 16.08 -10.61
C PHE A 266 4.26 14.82 -10.08
N LEU A 267 3.52 13.80 -9.64
CA LEU A 267 4.10 12.62 -9.01
C LEU A 267 3.29 11.36 -9.31
N ALA A 268 3.95 10.29 -9.72
CA ALA A 268 3.41 8.93 -9.71
C ALA A 268 4.20 8.12 -8.69
N PHE A 269 3.53 7.55 -7.68
CA PHE A 269 4.23 6.84 -6.60
C PHE A 269 3.37 5.77 -5.94
N GLY A 270 4.04 4.89 -5.20
CA GLY A 270 3.47 3.86 -4.36
C GLY A 270 4.57 2.99 -3.80
N GLY A 271 4.22 1.89 -3.13
CA GLY A 271 5.20 0.99 -2.57
C GLY A 271 4.58 -0.31 -2.07
N PRO A 272 5.42 -1.34 -1.85
CA PRO A 272 5.07 -2.53 -1.10
C PRO A 272 5.17 -2.31 0.41
N GLY A 273 4.79 -3.32 1.20
CA GLY A 273 4.87 -3.27 2.66
C GLY A 273 3.59 -3.62 3.42
N SER A 274 2.62 -4.27 2.77
CA SER A 274 1.36 -4.70 3.40
C SER A 274 0.62 -3.55 4.12
N ASP A 275 0.22 -3.73 5.38
CA ASP A 275 -0.40 -2.74 6.26
C ASP A 275 0.35 -1.38 6.33
N ARG A 276 1.67 -1.38 6.10
CA ARG A 276 2.52 -0.19 6.16
C ARG A 276 2.51 0.67 4.91
N ILE A 277 1.95 0.18 3.79
CA ILE A 277 2.01 0.87 2.48
C ILE A 277 1.50 2.30 2.59
N VAL A 278 0.31 2.50 3.16
CA VAL A 278 -0.30 3.83 3.24
C VAL A 278 0.47 4.75 4.19
N CYS A 279 0.96 4.25 5.33
CA CYS A 279 1.80 5.05 6.22
C CYS A 279 3.09 5.49 5.52
N THR A 280 3.72 4.58 4.79
CA THR A 280 4.95 4.86 4.03
C THR A 280 4.70 5.91 2.93
N ASN A 281 3.62 5.75 2.15
CA ASN A 281 3.22 6.72 1.14
C ASN A 281 2.89 8.09 1.75
N LEU A 282 2.25 8.11 2.93
CA LEU A 282 1.93 9.33 3.67
C LEU A 282 3.20 10.07 4.11
N ILE A 283 4.19 9.35 4.67
CA ILE A 283 5.48 9.91 5.08
C ILE A 283 6.21 10.52 3.88
N VAL A 284 6.38 9.77 2.78
CA VAL A 284 7.11 10.26 1.60
C VAL A 284 6.42 11.48 0.98
N PHE A 285 5.10 11.45 0.85
CA PHE A 285 4.39 12.59 0.27
C PHE A 285 4.39 13.82 1.19
N SER A 286 4.33 13.63 2.51
CA SER A 286 4.50 14.71 3.47
C SER A 286 5.91 15.30 3.44
N ASN A 287 6.96 14.47 3.33
CA ASN A 287 8.34 14.93 3.17
C ASN A 287 8.53 15.82 1.93
N LEU A 288 7.89 15.47 0.81
CA LEU A 288 7.89 16.28 -0.40
C LEU A 288 7.14 17.61 -0.23
N VAL A 289 5.95 17.57 0.38
CA VAL A 289 5.01 18.70 0.37
C VAL A 289 5.16 19.63 1.57
N ASP A 290 5.26 19.08 2.77
CA ASP A 290 5.37 19.82 4.03
C ASP A 290 6.81 20.25 4.32
N HIS A 291 7.77 19.36 4.07
CA HIS A 291 9.17 19.57 4.42
C HIS A 291 10.02 20.03 3.23
N GLY A 292 9.46 20.04 2.01
CA GLY A 292 10.11 20.56 0.81
C GLY A 292 11.33 19.75 0.36
N MET A 293 11.41 18.47 0.72
CA MET A 293 12.54 17.60 0.40
C MET A 293 12.61 17.26 -1.10
N GLY A 294 13.82 16.94 -1.58
CA GLY A 294 14.00 16.30 -2.89
C GLY A 294 13.40 14.90 -2.91
N LEU A 295 13.12 14.36 -4.12
CA LEU A 295 12.44 13.07 -4.25
C LEU A 295 13.21 11.91 -3.59
N GLN A 296 14.51 11.80 -3.87
CA GLN A 296 15.31 10.72 -3.30
C GLN A 296 15.48 10.91 -1.79
N ASP A 297 15.75 12.13 -1.32
CA ASP A 297 15.86 12.43 0.11
C ASP A 297 14.56 12.07 0.86
N ALA A 298 13.39 12.39 0.29
CA ALA A 298 12.10 12.06 0.87
C ALA A 298 11.86 10.55 0.99
N ILE A 299 12.38 9.76 0.04
CA ILE A 299 12.33 8.30 0.04
C ILE A 299 13.31 7.73 1.06
N GLU A 300 14.52 8.24 1.15
CA GLU A 300 15.58 7.70 2.01
C GLU A 300 15.41 8.09 3.49
N ALA A 301 14.71 9.19 3.77
CA ALA A 301 14.46 9.69 5.12
C ALA A 301 14.08 8.58 6.12
N PRO A 302 14.58 8.62 7.38
CA PRO A 302 14.28 7.61 8.40
C PRO A 302 12.79 7.40 8.59
N ARG A 303 12.34 6.14 8.61
CA ARG A 303 10.93 5.76 8.68
C ARG A 303 10.54 5.19 10.04
N PHE A 304 9.23 5.19 10.24
CA PHE A 304 8.58 4.66 11.42
C PHE A 304 7.23 4.06 11.05
N PHE A 305 6.67 3.29 11.97
CA PHE A 305 5.33 2.75 11.87
C PHE A 305 4.71 2.61 13.26
N ALA A 306 3.70 3.43 13.53
CA ALA A 306 2.78 3.17 14.63
C ALA A 306 1.78 2.12 14.15
N ARG A 307 1.70 1.00 14.86
CA ARG A 307 0.78 -0.07 14.52
C ARG A 307 -0.66 0.41 14.66
N ASP A 308 -1.49 -0.16 13.81
CA ASP A 308 -2.90 0.13 13.65
C ASP A 308 -3.78 -0.53 14.72
N MET A 309 -3.31 -1.64 15.31
CA MET A 309 -4.06 -2.49 16.26
C MET A 309 -3.42 -2.61 17.64
N SER A 310 -2.36 -1.85 17.89
CA SER A 310 -1.64 -1.84 19.16
C SER A 310 -0.93 -0.51 19.30
N ASP A 311 -0.49 -0.19 20.51
CA ASP A 311 0.31 1.02 20.76
C ASP A 311 1.78 0.88 20.34
N ARG A 312 2.14 -0.24 19.69
CA ARG A 312 3.51 -0.50 19.29
C ARG A 312 3.97 0.50 18.23
N PHE A 313 5.12 1.12 18.48
CA PHE A 313 5.78 2.04 17.55
C PHE A 313 7.15 1.48 17.17
N GLN A 314 7.37 1.24 15.89
CA GLN A 314 8.64 0.72 15.37
C GLN A 314 9.33 1.77 14.48
N TYR A 315 10.66 1.80 14.46
CA TYR A 315 11.43 2.80 13.71
C TYR A 315 12.80 2.29 13.28
N GLU A 316 13.40 2.94 12.28
CA GLU A 316 14.75 2.61 11.79
C GLU A 316 15.86 3.13 12.70
N ALA A 317 16.95 2.37 12.82
CA ALA A 317 18.08 2.68 13.69
C ALA A 317 18.76 4.02 13.41
N ASN A 318 18.59 4.60 12.21
CA ASN A 318 19.13 5.91 11.86
C ASN A 318 18.22 7.09 12.26
N MET A 319 17.10 6.84 12.97
CA MET A 319 16.30 7.91 13.58
C MET A 319 17.08 8.60 14.72
N PRO A 320 17.17 9.94 14.76
CA PRO A 320 17.89 10.64 15.82
C PRO A 320 17.32 10.37 17.21
N GLU A 321 18.19 10.17 18.20
CA GLU A 321 17.79 9.86 19.58
C GLU A 321 16.89 10.94 20.20
N GLU A 322 17.15 12.22 19.89
CA GLU A 322 16.32 13.35 20.33
C GLU A 322 14.86 13.27 19.84
N VAL A 323 14.64 12.68 18.67
CA VAL A 323 13.31 12.46 18.11
C VAL A 323 12.60 11.34 18.89
N ILE A 324 13.31 10.25 19.17
CA ILE A 324 12.79 9.14 19.97
C ILE A 324 12.44 9.57 21.39
N ASP A 325 13.29 10.38 22.02
CA ASP A 325 13.00 10.94 23.35
C ASP A 325 11.80 11.89 23.33
N GLY A 326 11.63 12.66 22.26
CA GLY A 326 10.42 13.45 22.02
C GLY A 326 9.17 12.56 21.96
N LEU A 327 9.21 11.45 21.23
CA LEU A 327 8.11 10.51 21.13
C LEU A 327 7.82 9.79 22.46
N ARG A 328 8.85 9.40 23.22
CA ARG A 328 8.66 8.86 24.58
C ARG A 328 7.93 9.85 25.50
N LYS A 329 8.26 11.14 25.42
CA LYS A 329 7.56 12.20 26.18
C LYS A 329 6.10 12.39 25.76
N LEU A 330 5.77 12.08 24.51
CA LEU A 330 4.40 12.02 24.01
C LEU A 330 3.67 10.72 24.39
N GLY A 331 4.33 9.79 25.09
CA GLY A 331 3.71 8.58 25.64
C GLY A 331 3.81 7.33 24.75
N TYR A 332 4.59 7.36 23.67
CA TYR A 332 4.82 6.16 22.85
C TYR A 332 5.63 5.11 23.65
N PRO A 333 5.17 3.85 23.75
CA PRO A 333 5.83 2.79 24.52
C PRO A 333 7.00 2.18 23.74
N ILE A 334 8.05 2.97 23.53
CA ILE A 334 9.20 2.60 22.70
C ILE A 334 10.21 1.80 23.53
N GLU A 335 10.46 0.56 23.11
CA GLU A 335 11.46 -0.35 23.69
C GLU A 335 12.54 -0.71 22.65
N ASP A 336 13.67 -1.28 23.09
CA ASP A 336 14.78 -1.68 22.20
C ASP A 336 14.36 -2.69 21.13
N LYS A 337 13.37 -3.55 21.43
CA LYS A 337 12.78 -4.53 20.50
C LYS A 337 12.03 -3.89 19.31
N ASP A 338 11.80 -2.58 19.38
CA ASP A 338 11.09 -1.82 18.35
C ASP A 338 12.03 -1.14 17.36
N ILE A 339 13.33 -1.12 17.67
CA ILE A 339 14.38 -0.70 16.75
C ILE A 339 14.50 -1.72 15.63
N ARG A 340 14.59 -1.21 14.41
CA ARG A 340 14.83 -1.97 13.18
C ARG A 340 16.13 -1.51 12.54
N ASP A 341 16.62 -2.30 11.60
CA ASP A 341 17.87 -1.96 10.91
C ASP A 341 17.75 -0.62 10.18
N GLU A 342 18.89 0.00 9.87
CA GLU A 342 18.91 1.14 8.95
C GLU A 342 18.50 0.66 7.55
N LEU A 343 17.61 1.42 6.90
CA LEU A 343 17.05 1.04 5.60
C LEU A 343 16.37 -0.35 5.62
N ASP A 344 15.60 -0.65 6.66
CA ASP A 344 14.90 -1.94 6.82
C ASP A 344 13.68 -2.05 5.88
N MET A 345 13.64 -3.14 5.10
CA MET A 345 12.53 -3.46 4.17
C MET A 345 11.15 -3.58 4.84
N PHE A 346 11.12 -3.72 6.17
CA PHE A 346 9.91 -3.61 6.98
C PHE A 346 9.17 -2.31 6.64
N PHE A 347 9.84 -1.17 6.47
CA PHE A 347 9.20 0.13 6.21
C PHE A 347 8.88 0.38 4.73
N GLY A 348 8.72 -0.67 3.93
CA GLY A 348 8.23 -0.56 2.55
C GLY A 348 9.33 -0.47 1.51
N GLY A 349 9.05 0.17 0.38
CA GLY A 349 9.91 0.14 -0.81
C GLY A 349 9.41 1.07 -1.91
N VAL A 350 9.32 2.37 -1.63
CA VAL A 350 8.67 3.34 -2.51
C VAL A 350 9.37 3.47 -3.86
N GLN A 351 8.61 3.42 -4.94
CA GLN A 351 9.11 3.75 -6.27
C GLN A 351 8.32 4.95 -6.78
N ALA A 352 9.01 5.97 -7.25
CA ALA A 352 8.38 7.22 -7.63
C ALA A 352 9.04 7.86 -8.84
N VAL A 353 8.22 8.55 -9.64
CA VAL A 353 8.70 9.46 -10.68
C VAL A 353 7.98 10.78 -10.47
N MET A 354 8.74 11.87 -10.44
CA MET A 354 8.26 13.23 -10.24
C MET A 354 8.56 14.07 -11.49
N MET A 355 7.61 14.89 -11.89
CA MET A 355 7.78 15.89 -12.95
C MET A 355 7.76 17.29 -12.32
N ASN A 356 8.77 18.10 -12.64
CA ASN A 356 8.73 19.52 -12.32
C ASN A 356 7.72 20.23 -13.25
N PRO A 357 6.61 20.77 -12.74
CA PRO A 357 5.54 21.30 -13.59
C PRO A 357 5.88 22.64 -14.27
N ALA A 358 7.01 23.27 -13.89
CA ALA A 358 7.53 24.48 -14.52
C ALA A 358 8.50 24.18 -15.67
N THR A 359 9.35 23.17 -15.52
CA THR A 359 10.42 22.85 -16.49
C THR A 359 10.14 21.60 -17.34
N GLY A 360 9.25 20.72 -16.89
CA GLY A 360 9.03 19.40 -17.50
C GLY A 360 10.11 18.37 -17.14
N GLU A 361 11.09 18.73 -16.31
CA GLU A 361 12.16 17.83 -15.86
C GLU A 361 11.60 16.65 -15.08
N LEU A 362 12.07 15.44 -15.40
CA LEU A 362 11.70 14.20 -14.75
C LEU A 362 12.79 13.75 -13.77
N VAL A 363 12.38 13.44 -12.56
CA VAL A 363 13.23 12.89 -11.51
C VAL A 363 12.65 11.55 -11.08
N GLY A 364 13.42 10.47 -11.25
CA GLY A 364 13.09 9.15 -10.72
C GLY A 364 13.70 8.96 -9.34
N GLY A 365 12.96 8.32 -8.44
CA GLY A 365 13.42 7.94 -7.11
C GLY A 365 13.09 6.48 -6.83
N ALA A 366 14.07 5.76 -6.30
CA ALA A 366 13.96 4.34 -5.99
C ALA A 366 14.45 4.07 -4.57
N ASP A 367 13.65 3.35 -3.80
CA ASP A 367 13.93 3.11 -2.39
C ASP A 367 15.02 2.05 -2.18
N PRO A 368 16.14 2.41 -1.53
CA PRO A 368 17.27 1.49 -1.30
C PRO A 368 16.99 0.41 -0.26
N ARG A 369 15.87 0.49 0.47
CA ARG A 369 15.36 -0.59 1.34
C ARG A 369 15.02 -1.85 0.55
N ARG A 370 14.96 -1.72 -0.78
CA ARG A 370 14.85 -2.79 -1.76
C ARG A 370 15.87 -2.52 -2.84
N ASP A 371 16.20 -3.53 -3.64
CA ASP A 371 17.07 -3.36 -4.82
C ASP A 371 16.35 -2.63 -5.98
N GLY A 372 15.64 -1.53 -5.68
CA GLY A 372 14.91 -0.71 -6.65
C GLY A 372 15.86 0.10 -7.54
N ALA A 373 15.36 0.50 -8.71
CA ALA A 373 16.12 1.31 -9.66
C ALA A 373 15.24 2.36 -10.33
N ALA A 374 15.82 3.54 -10.54
CA ALA A 374 15.23 4.61 -11.33
C ALA A 374 16.03 4.76 -12.64
N VAL A 375 15.35 4.75 -13.78
CA VAL A 375 15.96 4.84 -15.10
C VAL A 375 15.18 5.84 -15.95
N GLY A 376 15.89 6.71 -16.66
CA GLY A 376 15.32 7.67 -17.62
C GLY A 376 16.00 7.54 -18.98
N TYR A 377 15.36 8.03 -20.04
CA TYR A 377 15.88 8.04 -21.41
C TYR A 377 15.44 9.27 -22.19
#